data_AF-A0AAE1W2F0-F1
#
_entry.id   AF-A0AAE1W2F0-F1
#
_cell.length_a   1.000
_cell.length_b   1.000
_cell.length_c   1.000
_cell.angle_alpha   90.00
_cell.angle_beta   90.00
_cell.angle_gamma   90.00
#
_symmetry.space_group_name_H-M   'P 1'
#
loop_
_entity.id
_entity.type
_entity.pdbx_description
1 polymer ?
#
loop_
_entity_poly.entity_id
_entity_poly.type
_entity_poly.pdbx_seq_one_letter_code
_entity_poly.pdbx_strand_id
1 'polypeptide(L)'
;MTTANVRSFLRPYGHHNIARNFHESKGISDFSCPYQEHAYIVAPNCFKVKHLNFGWLESIYMLNSRSTSDEFNLKDWVARTSQNKVIGRIYIVFPYEGERFFLRILLNHVKGPRSFEEMLTINGVTYATFKEAAQRRGLLQEDDYVRQCLHEARSIRMPASLRRLFVSILVFCQPVGVRHLWDEFYPYMVEDYAISSSTDTSVHINRLLLEIRRLLHCYRRQLSEFDLAPIREDSDSPLPRMIQDEFSVHIPVEDLQSIDKLNDNKKCAFDAIKGAISCNQSVIFFIDGPGGSGKTFLYRVILEYSRANNHIVIATTTSGITATLLPGGRTAHSRFKIPLMPTANSFCKIDKQYDLAELIRRAIAIIWDEAPMANRYAFESVNKTFQDIMKNNLSFGGKIMILAGDFRQVLPVVKGGSLSEQVASSLSKSTFWNVVNNHTSSTKYVVIPR
;
A
#
# COMPACT_ATOMS: atom_id res chain seq x y z
N MET A 1 43.99 16.17 -12.37
CA MET A 1 45.01 17.04 -11.74
C MET A 1 44.74 18.46 -12.22
N THR A 2 44.64 19.53 -11.44
CA THR A 2 44.52 19.82 -9.99
C THR A 2 44.34 21.36 -9.93
N THR A 3 43.56 21.92 -8.98
CA THR A 3 43.67 23.29 -8.40
C THR A 3 44.12 24.49 -9.29
N ALA A 4 43.31 25.56 -9.45
CA ALA A 4 43.09 26.67 -8.48
C ALA A 4 44.35 27.58 -8.27
N ASN A 5 44.29 28.88 -7.94
CA ASN A 5 43.20 29.65 -7.32
C ASN A 5 43.38 31.20 -7.39
N VAL A 6 42.31 31.96 -7.09
CA VAL A 6 42.28 33.25 -6.35
C VAL A 6 42.73 34.60 -6.99
N ARG A 7 42.05 35.68 -6.51
CA ARG A 7 42.22 37.16 -6.65
C ARG A 7 41.64 37.84 -7.90
N SER A 8 41.08 39.05 -7.84
CA SER A 8 40.49 39.88 -6.73
C SER A 8 40.03 41.24 -7.30
N PHE A 9 39.01 41.92 -6.74
CA PHE A 9 38.93 43.39 -6.80
C PHE A 9 38.07 44.03 -5.67
N LEU A 10 38.13 45.35 -5.56
CA LEU A 10 37.74 46.19 -4.42
C LEU A 10 36.36 46.86 -4.60
N ARG A 11 35.81 47.42 -3.50
CA ARG A 11 34.62 48.31 -3.51
C ARG A 11 34.96 49.70 -4.08
N PRO A 12 33.97 50.48 -4.55
CA PRO A 12 33.35 51.47 -3.64
C PRO A 12 31.81 51.50 -3.68
N TYR A 13 31.19 52.54 -3.12
CA TYR A 13 29.77 52.65 -2.75
C TYR A 13 28.82 53.14 -3.86
N GLY A 14 27.54 52.78 -3.73
CA GLY A 14 26.41 53.40 -4.44
C GLY A 14 25.07 52.86 -3.93
N HIS A 15 24.10 53.72 -3.63
CA HIS A 15 22.77 53.30 -3.16
C HIS A 15 21.87 52.82 -4.32
N HIS A 16 21.22 51.65 -4.16
CA HIS A 16 19.78 51.40 -4.35
C HIS A 16 19.47 49.88 -4.43
N ASN A 17 18.17 49.53 -4.35
CA ASN A 17 17.56 48.20 -4.55
C ASN A 17 17.90 47.10 -3.54
N ILE A 18 17.02 46.99 -2.54
CA ILE A 18 16.96 45.91 -1.54
C ILE A 18 16.44 44.62 -2.21
N ALA A 19 17.33 43.88 -2.89
CA ALA A 19 16.95 42.67 -3.63
C ALA A 19 18.03 41.57 -3.72
N ARG A 20 19.22 41.74 -3.10
CA ARG A 20 20.40 40.90 -3.41
C ARG A 20 21.02 40.08 -2.26
N ASN A 21 20.61 40.29 -1.01
CA ASN A 21 21.19 39.58 0.14
C ASN A 21 20.34 38.38 0.57
N PHE A 22 20.33 37.31 -0.24
CA PHE A 22 19.83 35.99 0.18
C PHE A 22 20.67 34.84 -0.39
N HIS A 23 22.00 35.01 -0.35
CA HIS A 23 22.97 34.00 -0.78
C HIS A 23 24.14 33.75 0.19
N GLU A 24 24.16 34.41 1.35
CA GLU A 24 25.17 34.22 2.40
C GLU A 24 24.54 33.74 3.73
N SER A 25 23.96 32.54 3.70
CA SER A 25 23.90 31.68 4.88
C SER A 25 24.65 30.38 4.56
N LYS A 26 25.61 30.00 5.40
CA LYS A 26 26.51 28.87 5.14
C LYS A 26 25.88 27.54 5.61
N GLY A 27 26.02 26.51 4.79
CA GLY A 27 25.66 25.13 5.13
C GLY A 27 24.65 24.50 4.17
N ILE A 28 24.66 23.17 4.08
CA ILE A 28 23.77 22.37 3.22
C ILE A 28 23.98 22.62 1.72
N SER A 29 25.21 22.42 1.24
CA SER A 29 25.44 21.90 -0.11
C SER A 29 25.15 20.38 -0.15
N ASP A 30 24.92 19.87 -1.36
CA ASP A 30 24.72 18.45 -1.73
C ASP A 30 23.37 17.81 -1.38
N PHE A 31 22.44 17.87 -2.35
CA PHE A 31 21.69 16.69 -2.84
C PHE A 31 21.05 17.02 -4.20
N SER A 32 21.65 16.54 -5.30
CA SER A 32 21.12 16.68 -6.66
C SER A 32 20.04 15.64 -6.96
N CYS A 33 18.84 16.07 -7.39
CA CYS A 33 17.77 15.18 -7.86
C CYS A 33 17.08 15.77 -9.12
N PRO A 34 17.00 15.03 -10.25
CA PRO A 34 16.74 15.63 -11.56
C PRO A 34 15.25 15.57 -12.00
N TYR A 35 14.37 16.32 -11.33
CA TYR A 35 13.00 16.54 -11.83
C TYR A 35 12.51 17.99 -11.69
N GLN A 36 12.07 18.54 -12.82
CA GLN A 36 11.08 19.63 -12.90
C GLN A 36 9.68 18.97 -12.70
N GLU A 37 8.60 19.60 -12.24
CA GLU A 37 8.22 21.01 -12.35
C GLU A 37 7.09 21.45 -11.34
N HIS A 38 6.74 22.75 -11.30
CA HIS A 38 5.57 23.43 -10.66
C HIS A 38 5.21 23.23 -9.15
N ALA A 39 5.15 24.31 -8.32
CA ALA A 39 4.44 24.35 -7.00
C ALA A 39 4.29 25.78 -6.39
N TYR A 40 3.10 26.15 -5.87
CA TYR A 40 2.64 27.51 -5.44
C TYR A 40 1.45 27.40 -4.43
N ILE A 41 1.11 28.29 -3.46
CA ILE A 41 1.74 29.48 -2.80
C ILE A 41 0.93 29.93 -1.53
N VAL A 42 1.43 30.90 -0.72
CA VAL A 42 0.68 31.70 0.32
C VAL A 42 1.11 33.19 0.27
N ALA A 43 0.25 34.17 0.62
CA ALA A 43 0.62 35.61 0.65
C ALA A 43 -0.27 36.46 1.61
N PRO A 44 0.02 37.77 1.84
CA PRO A 44 1.08 38.60 1.26
C PRO A 44 2.49 38.43 1.87
N ASN A 45 3.51 38.50 1.01
CA ASN A 45 4.92 38.80 1.31
C ASN A 45 5.83 37.69 1.88
N CYS A 46 5.58 36.38 1.68
CA CYS A 46 6.39 35.29 2.29
C CYS A 46 7.41 34.58 1.34
N PHE A 47 8.27 33.73 1.93
CA PHE A 47 9.49 33.11 1.37
C PHE A 47 9.30 31.68 0.81
N LYS A 48 10.37 31.12 0.22
CA LYS A 48 10.39 29.84 -0.52
C LYS A 48 10.70 28.62 0.37
N VAL A 49 9.83 27.60 0.33
CA VAL A 49 10.15 26.19 0.68
C VAL A 49 9.94 25.32 -0.58
N LYS A 50 10.72 24.25 -0.77
CA LYS A 50 10.45 23.23 -1.79
C LYS A 50 9.83 21.97 -1.18
N HIS A 51 8.84 21.42 -1.88
CA HIS A 51 8.05 20.22 -1.55
C HIS A 51 7.08 20.40 -0.35
N LEU A 52 6.06 19.51 -0.28
CA LEU A 52 5.07 19.29 0.81
C LEU A 52 3.58 19.74 0.54
N ASN A 53 2.61 18.80 0.30
CA ASN A 53 1.13 19.01 0.03
C ASN A 53 0.05 18.42 1.04
N PHE A 54 -1.00 19.17 1.43
CA PHE A 54 -2.23 18.88 2.26
C PHE A 54 -2.40 19.53 3.67
N GLY A 55 -2.70 20.83 3.65
CA GLY A 55 -3.04 21.72 4.76
C GLY A 55 -3.48 23.07 4.17
N TRP A 56 -4.50 23.73 4.72
CA TRP A 56 -5.32 24.71 4.00
C TRP A 56 -4.87 26.17 4.21
N LEU A 57 -4.50 26.86 3.12
CA LEU A 57 -4.32 28.33 3.08
C LEU A 57 -4.73 28.90 1.72
N GLU A 58 -5.05 30.20 1.67
CA GLU A 58 -5.42 30.92 0.43
C GLU A 58 -4.17 31.36 -0.37
N SER A 59 -4.24 31.24 -1.70
CA SER A 59 -3.11 31.45 -2.61
C SER A 59 -3.33 32.62 -3.58
N ILE A 60 -2.41 33.59 -3.55
CA ILE A 60 -2.60 34.94 -4.14
C ILE A 60 -1.60 35.23 -5.29
N TYR A 61 -0.72 34.29 -5.63
CA TYR A 61 0.38 34.43 -6.61
C TYR A 61 0.54 33.13 -7.44
N MET A 62 1.25 33.18 -8.58
CA MET A 62 1.39 32.08 -9.56
C MET A 62 2.73 32.07 -10.31
N LEU A 63 3.07 30.93 -10.94
CA LEU A 63 4.24 30.79 -11.81
C LEU A 63 4.05 31.55 -13.12
N ASN A 64 5.09 32.24 -13.55
CA ASN A 64 5.31 32.52 -14.96
C ASN A 64 6.58 31.82 -15.42
N SER A 65 6.47 30.99 -16.46
CA SER A 65 7.59 30.28 -17.09
C SER A 65 7.72 30.80 -18.52
N ARG A 66 8.58 31.79 -18.71
CA ARG A 66 8.90 32.34 -20.04
C ARG A 66 10.01 31.54 -20.68
N SER A 67 9.69 30.75 -21.70
CA SER A 67 10.68 30.13 -22.57
C SER A 67 11.39 31.20 -23.41
N THR A 68 12.62 31.54 -23.02
CA THR A 68 13.60 32.17 -23.92
C THR A 68 14.55 31.07 -24.41
N SER A 69 15.08 31.22 -25.63
CA SER A 69 15.70 30.14 -26.40
C SER A 69 17.08 29.68 -25.91
N ASP A 70 17.68 30.43 -24.99
CA ASP A 70 19.06 30.29 -24.55
C ASP A 70 19.13 30.20 -23.02
N GLU A 71 20.32 29.88 -22.49
CA GLU A 71 20.48 29.19 -21.20
C GLU A 71 19.77 29.83 -19.97
N PHE A 72 19.32 28.95 -19.06
CA PHE A 72 18.63 29.22 -17.79
C PHE A 72 17.16 29.67 -17.86
N ASN A 73 16.28 28.68 -17.69
CA ASN A 73 14.84 28.82 -17.47
C ASN A 73 14.53 29.60 -16.17
N LEU A 74 14.51 30.93 -16.23
CA LEU A 74 14.12 31.82 -15.13
C LEU A 74 12.61 31.68 -14.83
N LYS A 75 12.30 31.33 -13.57
CA LYS A 75 10.94 31.00 -13.11
C LYS A 75 10.47 32.02 -12.08
N ASP A 76 9.72 33.01 -12.56
CA ASP A 76 9.29 34.18 -11.80
C ASP A 76 7.93 33.97 -11.11
N TRP A 77 7.78 34.63 -9.95
CA TRP A 77 6.68 34.44 -9.01
C TRP A 77 5.82 35.71 -9.04
N VAL A 78 4.69 35.67 -9.76
CA VAL A 78 3.88 36.86 -10.10
C VAL A 78 2.58 36.88 -9.30
N ALA A 79 2.12 38.05 -8.88
CA ALA A 79 0.81 38.21 -8.21
C ALA A 79 -0.34 37.77 -9.12
N ARG A 80 -1.34 37.08 -8.57
CA ARG A 80 -2.57 36.73 -9.29
C ARG A 80 -3.44 37.99 -9.35
N THR A 81 -3.80 38.40 -10.56
CA THR A 81 -4.81 39.43 -10.84
C THR A 81 -6.25 38.92 -10.75
N SER A 82 -6.45 37.61 -10.50
CA SER A 82 -7.76 36.99 -10.28
C SER A 82 -8.22 37.13 -8.83
N GLN A 83 -9.47 37.57 -8.63
CA GLN A 83 -10.10 37.68 -7.31
C GLN A 83 -10.65 36.35 -6.74
N ASN A 84 -10.55 35.25 -7.50
CA ASN A 84 -11.09 33.95 -7.06
C ASN A 84 -10.26 33.35 -5.91
N LYS A 85 -10.91 32.88 -4.85
CA LYS A 85 -10.25 32.11 -3.78
C LYS A 85 -9.70 30.78 -4.33
N VAL A 86 -8.40 30.56 -4.17
CA VAL A 86 -7.72 29.32 -4.58
C VAL A 86 -6.93 28.74 -3.41
N ILE A 87 -7.07 27.44 -3.19
CA ILE A 87 -6.62 26.72 -1.98
C ILE A 87 -5.26 26.02 -2.20
N GLY A 88 -4.32 26.26 -1.28
CA GLY A 88 -3.01 25.60 -1.17
C GLY A 88 -3.01 24.31 -0.35
N ARG A 89 -1.83 23.69 -0.20
CA ARG A 89 -1.62 22.33 0.35
C ARG A 89 -0.21 22.22 1.02
N ILE A 90 -0.11 21.70 2.27
CA ILE A 90 1.13 21.38 3.09
C ILE A 90 1.27 19.85 3.46
N TYR A 91 2.33 19.08 3.16
CA TYR A 91 2.33 17.57 3.35
C TYR A 91 2.26 17.18 4.83
N ILE A 92 1.76 15.97 5.04
CA ILE A 92 2.01 15.17 6.24
C ILE A 92 3.53 14.99 6.34
N VAL A 93 4.15 15.75 7.23
CA VAL A 93 5.54 15.58 7.67
C VAL A 93 5.51 14.70 8.92
N PHE A 94 6.43 13.76 9.06
CA PHE A 94 6.52 12.91 10.24
C PHE A 94 7.48 13.51 11.29
N PRO A 95 7.29 13.26 12.61
CA PRO A 95 8.16 13.83 13.64
C PRO A 95 9.66 13.50 13.49
N TYR A 96 10.01 12.36 12.88
CA TYR A 96 11.40 12.00 12.59
C TYR A 96 12.08 12.89 11.53
N GLU A 97 11.33 13.74 10.80
CA GLU A 97 11.87 14.72 9.86
C GLU A 97 12.31 16.04 10.54
N GLY A 98 12.25 16.11 11.89
CA GLY A 98 12.85 17.18 12.69
C GLY A 98 12.32 18.57 12.36
N GLU A 99 13.21 19.48 11.94
CA GLU A 99 12.86 20.89 11.65
C GLU A 99 11.74 21.06 10.63
N ARG A 100 11.55 20.12 9.69
CA ARG A 100 10.40 20.15 8.77
C ARG A 100 9.06 19.96 9.49
N PHE A 101 9.05 19.14 10.54
CA PHE A 101 7.85 18.84 11.33
C PHE A 101 7.44 20.07 12.15
N PHE A 102 8.41 20.71 12.80
CA PHE A 102 8.17 21.95 13.55
C PHE A 102 7.80 23.13 12.64
N LEU A 103 8.38 23.20 11.44
CA LEU A 103 7.94 24.13 10.39
C LEU A 103 6.47 23.89 9.96
N ARG A 104 6.02 22.63 9.81
CA ARG A 104 4.58 22.31 9.56
C ARG A 104 3.70 22.80 10.71
N ILE A 105 4.11 22.58 11.96
CA ILE A 105 3.37 23.06 13.14
C ILE A 105 3.25 24.58 13.13
N LEU A 106 4.34 25.31 12.86
CA LEU A 106 4.31 26.77 12.78
C LEU A 106 3.45 27.29 11.62
N LEU A 107 3.53 26.67 10.43
CA LEU A 107 2.71 27.04 9.26
C LEU A 107 1.19 26.91 9.51
N ASN A 108 0.76 25.97 10.38
CA ASN A 108 -0.65 25.80 10.73
C ASN A 108 -1.16 26.84 11.76
N HIS A 109 -0.28 27.48 12.54
CA HIS A 109 -0.66 28.33 13.68
C HIS A 109 -0.25 29.80 13.53
N VAL A 110 0.84 30.10 12.82
CA VAL A 110 1.32 31.46 12.58
C VAL A 110 0.60 32.05 11.35
N LYS A 111 -0.28 33.02 11.57
CA LYS A 111 -1.08 33.65 10.51
C LYS A 111 -0.26 34.70 9.75
N GLY A 112 -0.14 34.53 8.44
CA GLY A 112 0.45 35.52 7.52
C GLY A 112 1.91 35.93 7.75
N PRO A 113 2.84 35.04 8.20
CA PRO A 113 4.25 35.39 8.33
C PRO A 113 4.84 35.76 6.97
N ARG A 114 5.82 36.65 6.96
CA ARG A 114 6.48 37.21 5.76
C ARG A 114 7.92 36.75 5.62
N SER A 115 8.47 35.98 6.56
CA SER A 115 9.74 35.28 6.42
C SER A 115 9.83 34.11 7.41
N PHE A 116 10.84 33.24 7.26
CA PHE A 116 11.17 32.27 8.30
C PHE A 116 11.63 32.96 9.58
N GLU A 117 12.35 34.07 9.47
CA GLU A 117 12.79 34.90 10.58
C GLU A 117 11.60 35.45 11.38
N GLU A 118 10.53 35.93 10.73
CA GLU A 118 9.29 36.34 11.40
C GLU A 118 8.53 35.16 12.03
N MET A 119 8.54 33.99 11.38
CA MET A 119 7.94 32.77 11.93
C MET A 119 8.70 32.28 13.18
N LEU A 120 10.02 32.39 13.16
CA LEU A 120 10.96 32.14 14.27
C LEU A 120 10.97 33.27 15.31
N THR A 121 10.34 34.42 15.05
CA THR A 121 10.32 35.57 15.96
C THR A 121 9.05 35.61 16.79
N ILE A 122 9.22 35.72 18.11
CA ILE A 122 8.15 35.74 19.10
C ILE A 122 8.47 36.85 20.09
N ASN A 123 7.55 37.82 20.21
CA ASN A 123 7.67 38.99 21.09
C ASN A 123 9.01 39.75 20.93
N GLY A 124 9.50 39.86 19.69
CA GLY A 124 10.77 40.53 19.35
C GLY A 124 12.04 39.69 19.51
N VAL A 125 11.94 38.44 19.98
CA VAL A 125 13.08 37.50 20.09
C VAL A 125 13.00 36.48 18.95
N THR A 126 14.06 36.38 18.14
CA THR A 126 14.23 35.38 17.07
C THR A 126 14.93 34.14 17.62
N TYR A 127 14.35 32.97 17.40
CA TYR A 127 14.88 31.68 17.87
C TYR A 127 15.67 30.95 16.77
N ALA A 128 16.58 30.06 17.15
CA ALA A 128 17.54 29.44 16.22
C ALA A 128 16.93 28.28 15.42
N THR A 129 15.89 27.63 15.96
CA THR A 129 15.21 26.49 15.35
C THR A 129 13.69 26.67 15.31
N PHE A 130 13.03 26.04 14.33
CA PHE A 130 11.58 25.95 14.28
C PHE A 130 11.05 25.17 15.49
N LYS A 131 11.84 24.22 16.03
CA LYS A 131 11.54 23.54 17.30
C LYS A 131 11.43 24.52 18.47
N GLU A 132 12.45 25.35 18.70
CA GLU A 132 12.44 26.36 19.77
C GLU A 132 11.28 27.35 19.61
N ALA A 133 11.04 27.83 18.39
CA ALA A 133 9.95 28.75 18.11
C ALA A 133 8.57 28.12 18.36
N ALA A 134 8.37 26.85 18.00
CA ALA A 134 7.14 26.12 18.31
C ALA A 134 6.99 25.87 19.83
N GLN A 135 8.06 25.49 20.53
CA GLN A 135 8.07 25.37 22.00
C GLN A 135 7.71 26.68 22.69
N ARG A 136 8.32 27.81 22.28
CA ARG A 136 8.10 29.11 22.90
C ARG A 136 6.74 29.74 22.57
N ARG A 137 6.08 29.32 21.48
CA ARG A 137 4.66 29.60 21.21
C ARG A 137 3.68 28.70 21.97
N GLY A 138 4.17 27.74 22.77
CA GLY A 138 3.33 26.76 23.49
C GLY A 138 2.79 25.63 22.61
N LEU A 139 3.16 25.57 21.31
CA LEU A 139 2.66 24.59 20.34
C LEU A 139 3.28 23.18 20.50
N LEU A 140 4.14 23.02 21.51
CA LEU A 140 4.82 21.77 21.87
C LEU A 140 4.78 21.58 23.40
N GLN A 141 3.62 21.87 24.02
CA GLN A 141 3.27 21.25 25.30
C GLN A 141 3.08 19.73 25.12
N GLU A 142 3.10 19.01 26.23
CA GLU A 142 3.41 17.58 26.27
C GLU A 142 2.37 16.72 25.50
N ASP A 143 2.86 16.00 24.49
CA ASP A 143 2.13 15.09 23.59
C ASP A 143 0.99 15.63 22.70
N ASP A 144 0.59 16.89 22.79
CA ASP A 144 -0.53 17.40 21.98
C ASP A 144 -0.30 17.26 20.47
N TYR A 145 0.95 17.44 20.01
CA TYR A 145 1.32 17.22 18.61
C TYR A 145 1.19 15.74 18.18
N VAL A 146 1.28 14.80 19.13
CA VAL A 146 1.13 13.35 18.90
C VAL A 146 -0.35 12.98 18.81
N ARG A 147 -1.17 13.44 19.78
CA ARG A 147 -2.63 13.25 19.77
C ARG A 147 -3.25 13.86 18.51
N GLN A 148 -2.90 15.10 18.18
CA GLN A 148 -3.36 15.78 16.98
C GLN A 148 -2.95 15.04 15.70
N CYS A 149 -1.72 14.51 15.62
CA CYS A 149 -1.28 13.70 14.48
C CYS A 149 -2.10 12.41 14.32
N LEU A 150 -2.48 11.76 15.43
CA LEU A 150 -3.31 10.54 15.39
C LEU A 150 -4.78 10.85 15.12
N HIS A 151 -5.34 11.97 15.59
CA HIS A 151 -6.67 12.45 15.18
C HIS A 151 -6.74 12.80 13.70
N GLU A 152 -5.75 13.54 13.16
CA GLU A 152 -5.63 13.81 11.72
C GLU A 152 -5.55 12.50 10.92
N ALA A 153 -4.75 11.54 11.40
CA ALA A 153 -4.58 10.25 10.74
C ALA A 153 -5.84 9.38 10.78
N ARG A 154 -6.57 9.32 11.91
CA ARG A 154 -7.83 8.58 12.04
C ARG A 154 -8.82 8.92 10.92
N SER A 155 -8.98 10.20 10.61
CA SER A 155 -9.92 10.66 9.59
C SER A 155 -9.50 10.37 8.14
N ILE A 156 -8.27 9.88 7.88
CA ILE A 156 -7.72 9.69 6.51
C ILE A 156 -6.95 8.37 6.30
N ARG A 157 -6.82 7.50 7.31
CA ARG A 157 -6.02 6.26 7.24
C ARG A 157 -6.88 5.05 7.63
N MET A 158 -6.88 4.03 6.78
CA MET A 158 -7.39 2.70 7.15
C MET A 158 -6.68 2.18 8.42
N PRO A 159 -7.36 1.42 9.31
CA PRO A 159 -6.82 0.98 10.62
C PRO A 159 -5.43 0.33 10.56
N ALA A 160 -5.18 -0.55 9.58
CA ALA A 160 -3.87 -1.18 9.38
C ALA A 160 -2.73 -0.19 9.06
N SER A 161 -3.05 1.03 8.61
CA SER A 161 -2.08 2.13 8.46
C SER A 161 -1.99 2.99 9.71
N LEU A 162 -3.09 3.18 10.45
CA LEU A 162 -3.09 3.84 11.75
C LEU A 162 -2.21 3.08 12.77
N ARG A 163 -2.31 1.74 12.83
CA ARG A 163 -1.42 0.87 13.64
C ARG A 163 0.06 1.09 13.36
N ARG A 164 0.45 1.27 12.08
CA ARG A 164 1.85 1.54 11.71
C ARG A 164 2.30 2.94 12.12
N LEU A 165 1.41 3.93 12.05
CA LEU A 165 1.70 5.28 12.53
C LEU A 165 1.86 5.30 14.06
N PHE A 166 0.95 4.65 14.80
CA PHE A 166 1.03 4.50 16.25
C PHE A 166 2.36 3.87 16.68
N VAL A 167 2.77 2.76 16.07
CA VAL A 167 4.08 2.13 16.36
C VAL A 167 5.26 3.04 15.98
N SER A 168 5.17 3.79 14.87
CA SER A 168 6.22 4.75 14.51
C SER A 168 6.30 5.92 15.50
N ILE A 169 5.17 6.32 16.08
CA ILE A 169 5.09 7.33 17.15
C ILE A 169 5.76 6.81 18.42
N LEU A 170 5.45 5.59 18.87
CA LEU A 170 6.12 4.98 20.03
C LEU A 170 7.64 4.93 19.85
N VAL A 171 8.13 4.47 18.69
CA VAL A 171 9.56 4.26 18.42
C VAL A 171 10.33 5.57 18.25
N PHE A 172 9.76 6.58 17.59
CA PHE A 172 10.49 7.79 17.17
C PHE A 172 10.10 9.08 17.91
N CYS A 173 8.97 9.12 18.60
CA CYS A 173 8.49 10.34 19.29
C CYS A 173 8.59 10.26 20.81
N GLN A 174 8.69 9.03 21.37
CA GLN A 174 8.72 8.77 22.83
C GLN A 174 7.62 9.54 23.61
N PRO A 175 6.34 9.37 23.25
CA PRO A 175 5.26 10.12 23.88
C PRO A 175 5.11 9.76 25.37
N VAL A 176 4.72 10.73 26.19
CA VAL A 176 4.34 10.49 27.59
C VAL A 176 2.93 9.88 27.62
N GLY A 177 2.58 9.20 28.72
CA GLY A 177 1.23 8.67 28.90
C GLY A 177 0.79 7.65 27.83
N VAL A 178 1.69 6.76 27.39
CA VAL A 178 1.42 5.73 26.35
C VAL A 178 0.11 4.97 26.60
N ARG A 179 -0.22 4.68 27.86
CA ARG A 179 -1.51 4.10 28.29
C ARG A 179 -2.72 4.86 27.76
N HIS A 180 -2.78 6.17 28.03
CA HIS A 180 -3.86 7.04 27.59
C HIS A 180 -3.92 7.11 26.05
N LEU A 181 -2.76 7.21 25.39
CA LEU A 181 -2.69 7.23 23.92
C LEU A 181 -3.17 5.90 23.30
N TRP A 182 -2.92 4.79 23.99
CA TRP A 182 -3.44 3.48 23.63
C TRP A 182 -4.97 3.42 23.84
N ASP A 183 -5.47 3.73 25.03
CA ASP A 183 -6.90 3.62 25.36
C ASP A 183 -7.76 4.53 24.46
N GLU A 184 -7.25 5.72 24.11
CA GLU A 184 -7.89 6.70 23.22
C GLU A 184 -7.94 6.27 21.75
N PHE A 185 -6.86 5.68 21.22
CA PHE A 185 -6.76 5.32 19.80
C PHE A 185 -7.00 3.83 19.50
N TYR A 186 -7.14 2.99 20.52
CA TYR A 186 -7.48 1.57 20.42
C TYR A 186 -8.69 1.29 19.51
N PRO A 187 -9.87 1.96 19.66
CA PRO A 187 -11.06 1.63 18.87
C PRO A 187 -10.82 1.77 17.36
N TYR A 188 -10.17 2.88 16.97
CA TYR A 188 -9.86 3.20 15.58
C TYR A 188 -8.76 2.30 15.00
N MET A 189 -7.94 1.69 15.86
CA MET A 189 -6.93 0.70 15.47
C MET A 189 -7.49 -0.71 15.28
N VAL A 190 -8.77 -0.99 15.55
CA VAL A 190 -9.39 -2.32 15.40
C VAL A 190 -10.59 -2.38 14.43
N GLU A 191 -10.97 -1.29 13.76
CA GLU A 191 -12.15 -1.28 12.85
C GLU A 191 -12.04 -2.23 11.63
N ASP A 192 -10.83 -2.71 11.27
CA ASP A 192 -10.63 -3.73 10.22
C ASP A 192 -10.64 -5.18 10.77
N TYR A 193 -10.98 -5.38 12.04
CA TYR A 193 -11.20 -6.70 12.62
C TYR A 193 -12.67 -7.08 12.43
N ALA A 194 -12.91 -8.30 11.93
CA ALA A 194 -14.26 -8.78 11.65
C ALA A 194 -15.07 -8.87 12.96
N ILE A 195 -16.11 -8.03 13.07
CA ILE A 195 -17.06 -8.05 14.19
C ILE A 195 -17.92 -9.31 14.04
N SER A 196 -17.48 -10.43 14.62
CA SER A 196 -18.40 -11.54 14.89
C SER A 196 -19.29 -11.14 16.06
N SER A 197 -20.53 -11.62 16.08
CA SER A 197 -21.53 -11.28 17.11
C SER A 197 -21.21 -11.84 18.51
N SER A 198 -20.05 -12.48 18.68
CA SER A 198 -19.56 -13.08 19.93
C SER A 198 -18.10 -12.76 20.26
N THR A 199 -17.41 -11.91 19.48
CA THR A 199 -15.99 -11.57 19.77
C THR A 199 -15.86 -10.71 21.03
N ASP A 200 -15.29 -11.29 22.10
CA ASP A 200 -14.90 -10.56 23.30
C ASP A 200 -13.82 -9.51 23.00
N THR A 201 -13.96 -8.32 23.59
CA THR A 201 -12.99 -7.22 23.56
C THR A 201 -11.58 -7.67 23.95
N SER A 202 -11.44 -8.65 24.86
CA SER A 202 -10.13 -9.20 25.22
C SER A 202 -9.37 -9.80 24.03
N VAL A 203 -10.08 -10.43 23.08
CA VAL A 203 -9.51 -11.02 21.86
C VAL A 203 -9.00 -9.92 20.93
N HIS A 204 -9.74 -8.83 20.78
CA HIS A 204 -9.32 -7.68 19.97
C HIS A 204 -8.11 -6.95 20.55
N ILE A 205 -8.04 -6.80 21.88
CA ILE A 205 -6.86 -6.30 22.60
C ILE A 205 -5.64 -7.19 22.34
N ASN A 206 -5.73 -8.50 22.62
CA ASN A 206 -4.63 -9.45 22.37
C ASN A 206 -4.19 -9.44 20.89
N ARG A 207 -5.12 -9.47 19.95
CA ARG A 207 -4.86 -9.43 18.50
C ARG A 207 -4.10 -8.16 18.09
N LEU A 208 -4.47 -7.00 18.63
CA LEU A 208 -3.80 -5.73 18.36
C LEU A 208 -2.39 -5.67 18.98
N LEU A 209 -2.23 -6.10 20.23
CA LEU A 209 -0.93 -6.17 20.91
C LEU A 209 0.04 -7.09 20.16
N LEU A 210 -0.44 -8.23 19.62
CA LEU A 210 0.36 -9.12 18.78
C LEU A 210 0.79 -8.46 17.47
N GLU A 211 -0.09 -7.74 16.76
CA GLU A 211 0.27 -7.04 15.53
C GLU A 211 1.26 -5.88 15.80
N ILE A 212 1.12 -5.18 16.94
CA ILE A 212 2.06 -4.15 17.41
C ILE A 212 3.41 -4.75 17.81
N ARG A 213 3.45 -5.85 18.58
CA ARG A 213 4.68 -6.58 18.93
C ARG A 213 5.48 -6.96 17.68
N ARG A 214 4.78 -7.41 16.63
CA ARG A 214 5.39 -7.73 15.32
C ARG A 214 5.92 -6.51 14.57
N LEU A 215 5.25 -5.36 14.67
CA LEU A 215 5.69 -4.09 14.07
C LEU A 215 6.88 -3.47 14.83
N LEU A 216 6.90 -3.56 16.17
CA LEU A 216 8.03 -3.12 17.01
C LEU A 216 9.29 -3.94 16.75
N HIS A 217 9.15 -5.25 16.52
CA HIS A 217 10.28 -6.12 16.18
C HIS A 217 11.01 -5.68 14.90
N CYS A 218 10.31 -5.11 13.90
CA CYS A 218 10.93 -4.51 12.71
C CYS A 218 11.89 -3.36 13.04
N TYR A 219 11.68 -2.67 14.17
CA TYR A 219 12.53 -1.59 14.67
C TYR A 219 13.51 -2.03 15.77
N ARG A 220 13.62 -3.35 16.04
CA ARG A 220 14.38 -3.92 17.17
C ARG A 220 13.97 -3.29 18.52
N ARG A 221 12.66 -3.28 18.76
CA ARG A 221 12.01 -2.87 20.01
C ARG A 221 11.08 -3.96 20.52
N GLN A 222 10.95 -4.09 21.83
CA GLN A 222 10.05 -5.02 22.51
C GLN A 222 8.76 -4.31 22.94
N LEU A 223 7.69 -5.08 23.17
CA LEU A 223 6.43 -4.53 23.67
C LEU A 223 6.55 -4.01 25.11
N SER A 224 7.42 -4.64 25.91
CA SER A 224 7.76 -4.31 27.30
C SER A 224 8.53 -2.99 27.49
N GLU A 225 8.99 -2.35 26.41
CA GLU A 225 9.60 -1.02 26.46
C GLU A 225 8.55 0.11 26.55
N PHE A 226 7.26 -0.22 26.50
CA PHE A 226 6.15 0.74 26.45
C PHE A 226 5.03 0.35 27.43
N ASP A 227 4.38 1.35 28.04
CA ASP A 227 3.22 1.15 28.93
C ASP A 227 1.94 0.83 28.11
N LEU A 228 1.89 -0.40 27.61
CA LEU A 228 0.78 -0.99 26.87
C LEU A 228 0.13 -2.11 27.70
N ALA A 229 -1.05 -2.58 27.31
CA ALA A 229 -1.66 -3.73 27.97
C ALA A 229 -0.77 -4.99 27.80
N PRO A 230 -0.61 -5.83 28.85
CA PRO A 230 0.09 -7.10 28.70
C PRO A 230 -0.72 -8.04 27.80
N ILE A 231 -0.02 -8.83 26.98
CA ILE A 231 -0.65 -9.93 26.24
C ILE A 231 -1.06 -11.00 27.27
N ARG A 232 -2.33 -11.40 27.25
CA ARG A 232 -2.80 -12.58 28.00
C ARG A 232 -2.42 -13.82 27.19
N GLU A 233 -1.60 -14.70 27.75
CA GLU A 233 -1.08 -15.89 27.04
C GLU A 233 -1.99 -17.13 27.13
N ASP A 234 -3.26 -16.94 27.52
CA ASP A 234 -4.27 -18.00 27.56
C ASP A 234 -4.86 -18.31 26.18
N SER A 235 -5.09 -19.61 25.94
CA SER A 235 -5.57 -20.27 24.71
C SER A 235 -4.58 -20.37 23.53
N ASP A 236 -4.68 -21.49 22.81
CA ASP A 236 -3.72 -21.99 21.82
C ASP A 236 -3.21 -20.96 20.80
N SER A 237 -1.91 -21.08 20.47
CA SER A 237 -1.21 -20.51 19.30
C SER A 237 -2.18 -20.11 18.16
N PRO A 238 -2.67 -18.85 18.14
CA PRO A 238 -3.78 -18.50 17.28
C PRO A 238 -3.35 -18.61 15.82
N LEU A 239 -4.14 -19.34 15.02
CA LEU A 239 -3.84 -19.55 13.60
C LEU A 239 -3.46 -18.22 12.94
N PRO A 240 -2.35 -18.13 12.18
CA PRO A 240 -1.86 -16.87 11.65
C PRO A 240 -2.96 -16.05 10.98
N ARG A 241 -2.98 -14.72 11.22
CA ARG A 241 -4.14 -13.85 10.93
C ARG A 241 -4.76 -14.11 9.55
N MET A 242 -3.93 -14.28 8.51
CA MET A 242 -4.43 -14.48 7.14
C MET A 242 -5.10 -15.84 6.86
N ILE A 243 -5.10 -16.77 7.81
CA ILE A 243 -5.85 -18.03 7.80
C ILE A 243 -7.17 -17.85 8.57
N GLN A 244 -7.15 -17.20 9.74
CA GLN A 244 -8.37 -16.81 10.45
C GLN A 244 -9.27 -15.91 9.59
N ASP A 245 -8.68 -14.86 8.99
CA ASP A 245 -9.33 -13.92 8.07
C ASP A 245 -9.93 -14.64 6.83
N GLU A 246 -9.48 -15.86 6.50
CA GLU A 246 -9.96 -16.67 5.35
C GLU A 246 -11.13 -17.61 5.73
N PHE A 247 -11.11 -18.18 6.94
CA PHE A 247 -12.25 -18.90 7.49
C PHE A 247 -13.40 -17.97 7.89
N SER A 248 -13.11 -16.73 8.32
CA SER A 248 -14.13 -15.74 8.69
C SER A 248 -14.82 -15.05 7.52
N VAL A 249 -14.49 -15.41 6.27
CA VAL A 249 -15.12 -14.81 5.08
C VAL A 249 -16.55 -15.31 4.95
N HIS A 250 -17.51 -14.44 5.29
CA HIS A 250 -18.93 -14.70 5.13
C HIS A 250 -19.27 -15.04 3.67
N ILE A 251 -20.06 -16.10 3.49
CA ILE A 251 -20.71 -16.46 2.23
C ILE A 251 -22.22 -16.19 2.41
N PRO A 252 -22.88 -15.44 1.52
CA PRO A 252 -24.31 -15.15 1.62
C PRO A 252 -25.14 -16.43 1.74
N VAL A 253 -26.15 -16.44 2.61
CA VAL A 253 -27.04 -17.60 2.85
C VAL A 253 -27.75 -18.06 1.57
N GLU A 254 -28.01 -17.15 0.63
CA GLU A 254 -28.56 -17.42 -0.71
C GLU A 254 -27.70 -18.38 -1.55
N ASP A 255 -26.39 -18.42 -1.29
CA ASP A 255 -25.47 -19.34 -1.96
C ASP A 255 -25.60 -20.77 -1.43
N LEU A 256 -25.96 -21.00 -0.16
CA LEU A 256 -25.93 -22.30 0.54
C LEU A 256 -26.87 -23.39 -0.01
N GLN A 257 -27.54 -23.12 -1.14
CA GLN A 257 -28.38 -24.04 -1.91
C GLN A 257 -28.03 -23.99 -3.42
N SER A 258 -26.79 -23.66 -3.78
CA SER A 258 -26.40 -23.34 -5.16
C SER A 258 -25.88 -24.51 -5.99
N ILE A 259 -25.49 -25.62 -5.36
CA ILE A 259 -25.05 -26.84 -6.08
C ILE A 259 -26.16 -27.33 -7.02
N ASP A 260 -27.41 -27.32 -6.57
CA ASP A 260 -28.57 -27.75 -7.35
C ASP A 260 -29.05 -26.72 -8.38
N LYS A 261 -28.52 -25.48 -8.31
CA LYS A 261 -28.74 -24.40 -9.29
C LYS A 261 -27.68 -24.40 -10.41
N LEU A 262 -26.69 -25.31 -10.38
CA LEU A 262 -25.70 -25.45 -11.44
C LEU A 262 -26.29 -26.17 -12.67
N ASN A 263 -26.17 -25.56 -13.85
CA ASN A 263 -26.43 -26.25 -15.12
C ASN A 263 -25.39 -27.35 -15.38
N ASP A 264 -25.69 -28.31 -16.25
CA ASP A 264 -24.90 -29.56 -16.39
C ASP A 264 -23.41 -29.31 -16.68
N ASN A 265 -23.08 -28.29 -17.48
CA ASN A 265 -21.69 -27.92 -17.77
C ASN A 265 -20.96 -27.38 -16.52
N LYS A 266 -21.63 -26.54 -15.72
CA LYS A 266 -21.10 -26.05 -14.43
C LYS A 266 -21.05 -27.16 -13.38
N LYS A 267 -22.00 -28.09 -13.40
CA LYS A 267 -22.05 -29.24 -12.48
C LYS A 267 -20.93 -30.23 -12.79
N CYS A 268 -20.70 -30.56 -14.06
CA CYS A 268 -19.55 -31.34 -14.52
C CYS A 268 -18.21 -30.68 -14.13
N ALA A 269 -18.08 -29.36 -14.29
CA ALA A 269 -16.91 -28.61 -13.82
C ALA A 269 -16.72 -28.72 -12.29
N PHE A 270 -17.81 -28.54 -11.52
CA PHE A 270 -17.81 -28.65 -10.07
C PHE A 270 -17.43 -30.05 -9.59
N ASP A 271 -18.08 -31.10 -10.10
CA ASP A 271 -17.83 -32.49 -9.69
C ASP A 271 -16.41 -32.95 -10.09
N ALA A 272 -15.89 -32.49 -11.23
CA ALA A 272 -14.50 -32.76 -11.62
C ALA A 272 -13.47 -32.10 -10.70
N ILE A 273 -13.75 -30.89 -10.19
CA ILE A 273 -12.92 -30.17 -9.21
C ILE A 273 -13.05 -30.78 -7.82
N LYS A 274 -14.27 -31.07 -7.38
CA LYS A 274 -14.60 -31.77 -6.12
C LYS A 274 -13.91 -33.14 -6.04
N GLY A 275 -13.92 -33.92 -7.12
CA GLY A 275 -13.19 -35.19 -7.20
C GLY A 275 -11.67 -35.02 -7.05
N ALA A 276 -11.09 -33.97 -7.67
CA ALA A 276 -9.66 -33.67 -7.49
C ALA A 276 -9.33 -33.23 -6.04
N ILE A 277 -10.22 -32.47 -5.41
CA ILE A 277 -10.11 -32.07 -3.99
C ILE A 277 -10.15 -33.30 -3.07
N SER A 278 -11.19 -34.14 -3.17
CA SER A 278 -11.34 -35.32 -2.30
C SER A 278 -10.21 -36.34 -2.46
N CYS A 279 -9.64 -36.46 -3.67
CA CYS A 279 -8.50 -37.32 -3.95
C CYS A 279 -7.13 -36.62 -3.79
N ASN A 280 -7.09 -35.38 -3.29
CA ASN A 280 -5.89 -34.54 -3.09
C ASN A 280 -4.94 -34.51 -4.32
N GLN A 281 -5.52 -34.40 -5.51
CA GLN A 281 -4.77 -34.50 -6.78
C GLN A 281 -4.17 -33.16 -7.20
N SER A 282 -2.90 -33.16 -7.59
CA SER A 282 -2.25 -32.01 -8.23
C SER A 282 -2.76 -31.83 -9.66
N VAL A 283 -3.86 -31.08 -9.84
CA VAL A 283 -4.52 -30.84 -11.13
C VAL A 283 -4.66 -29.36 -11.43
N ILE A 284 -4.30 -28.96 -12.66
CA ILE A 284 -4.67 -27.65 -13.20
C ILE A 284 -6.04 -27.79 -13.89
N PHE A 285 -6.92 -26.82 -13.68
CA PHE A 285 -8.16 -26.63 -14.41
C PHE A 285 -8.08 -25.31 -15.17
N PHE A 286 -8.55 -25.28 -16.41
CA PHE A 286 -8.90 -24.03 -17.08
C PHE A 286 -10.39 -23.99 -17.39
N ILE A 287 -11.07 -22.97 -16.86
CA ILE A 287 -12.50 -22.73 -17.08
C ILE A 287 -12.65 -21.60 -18.11
N ASP A 288 -12.90 -22.00 -19.36
CA ASP A 288 -13.23 -21.11 -20.46
C ASP A 288 -14.74 -20.81 -20.42
N GLY A 289 -15.11 -19.54 -20.44
CA GLY A 289 -16.50 -19.16 -20.67
C GLY A 289 -16.62 -17.68 -20.98
N PRO A 290 -17.47 -17.29 -21.95
CA PRO A 290 -17.61 -15.90 -22.36
C PRO A 290 -18.17 -15.00 -21.25
N GLY A 291 -18.01 -13.69 -21.41
CA GLY A 291 -18.70 -12.71 -20.57
C GLY A 291 -20.19 -13.02 -20.44
N GLY A 292 -20.68 -13.15 -19.20
CA GLY A 292 -22.06 -13.51 -18.86
C GLY A 292 -22.32 -14.99 -18.52
N SER A 293 -21.43 -15.95 -18.80
CA SER A 293 -21.72 -17.40 -18.61
C SER A 293 -21.84 -17.88 -17.16
N GLY A 294 -21.71 -16.98 -16.17
CA GLY A 294 -21.88 -17.31 -14.74
C GLY A 294 -20.71 -18.04 -14.09
N LYS A 295 -19.48 -17.91 -14.62
CA LYS A 295 -18.27 -18.50 -14.00
C LYS A 295 -18.11 -18.12 -12.51
N THR A 296 -18.39 -16.87 -12.17
CA THR A 296 -18.32 -16.34 -10.79
C THR A 296 -19.26 -17.06 -9.81
N PHE A 297 -20.40 -17.56 -10.30
CA PHE A 297 -21.32 -18.37 -9.51
C PHE A 297 -20.68 -19.73 -9.18
N LEU A 298 -20.12 -20.42 -10.18
CA LEU A 298 -19.38 -21.67 -9.96
C LEU A 298 -18.22 -21.50 -8.96
N TYR A 299 -17.47 -20.39 -9.01
CA TYR A 299 -16.42 -20.13 -8.01
C TYR A 299 -16.98 -20.00 -6.58
N ARG A 300 -18.13 -19.33 -6.40
CA ARG A 300 -18.80 -19.20 -5.08
C ARG A 300 -19.15 -20.58 -4.53
N VAL A 301 -19.75 -21.46 -5.34
CA VAL A 301 -20.08 -22.84 -4.94
C VAL A 301 -18.84 -23.67 -4.60
N ILE A 302 -17.72 -23.50 -5.32
CA ILE A 302 -16.45 -24.18 -5.00
C ILE A 302 -15.88 -23.69 -3.66
N LEU A 303 -15.90 -22.38 -3.40
CA LEU A 303 -15.44 -21.79 -2.13
C LEU A 303 -16.30 -22.26 -0.95
N GLU A 304 -17.63 -22.27 -1.13
CA GLU A 304 -18.61 -22.73 -0.16
C GLU A 304 -18.44 -24.20 0.19
N TYR A 305 -18.47 -25.09 -0.81
CA TYR A 305 -18.24 -26.52 -0.62
C TYR A 305 -16.90 -26.80 0.09
N SER A 306 -15.85 -26.05 -0.26
CA SER A 306 -14.55 -26.18 0.39
C SER A 306 -14.60 -25.77 1.87
N ARG A 307 -15.16 -24.60 2.20
CA ARG A 307 -15.29 -24.13 3.59
C ARG A 307 -16.19 -25.05 4.43
N ALA A 308 -17.27 -25.60 3.86
CA ALA A 308 -18.12 -26.60 4.52
C ALA A 308 -17.37 -27.90 4.89
N ASN A 309 -16.25 -28.19 4.22
CA ASN A 309 -15.36 -29.32 4.53
C ASN A 309 -14.08 -28.86 5.27
N ASN A 310 -14.08 -27.68 5.89
CA ASN A 310 -12.92 -27.04 6.54
C ASN A 310 -11.68 -26.85 5.65
N HIS A 311 -11.84 -26.90 4.33
CA HIS A 311 -10.76 -26.70 3.37
C HIS A 311 -10.58 -25.23 2.99
N ILE A 312 -9.31 -24.79 2.92
CA ILE A 312 -8.94 -23.45 2.47
C ILE A 312 -8.77 -23.44 0.95
N VAL A 313 -9.50 -22.56 0.26
CA VAL A 313 -9.31 -22.26 -1.16
C VAL A 313 -9.08 -20.76 -1.32
N ILE A 314 -7.96 -20.37 -1.93
CA ILE A 314 -7.60 -18.95 -2.05
C ILE A 314 -8.25 -18.35 -3.30
N ALA A 315 -9.24 -17.48 -3.12
CA ALA A 315 -9.84 -16.69 -4.19
C ALA A 315 -8.90 -15.56 -4.66
N THR A 316 -8.49 -15.59 -5.92
CA THR A 316 -7.74 -14.49 -6.57
C THR A 316 -8.23 -14.17 -7.98
N THR A 317 -7.78 -13.03 -8.51
CA THR A 317 -8.06 -12.59 -9.87
C THR A 317 -6.98 -11.62 -10.36
N THR A 318 -6.90 -11.37 -11.66
CA THR A 318 -6.02 -10.34 -12.23
C THR A 318 -6.50 -8.91 -11.92
N SER A 319 -7.81 -8.65 -11.85
CA SER A 319 -8.39 -7.30 -11.75
C SER A 319 -8.86 -6.93 -10.34
N GLY A 320 -8.64 -5.66 -9.93
CA GLY A 320 -9.10 -5.14 -8.64
C GLY A 320 -10.62 -5.05 -8.50
N ILE A 321 -11.34 -4.85 -9.60
CA ILE A 321 -12.82 -4.77 -9.61
C ILE A 321 -13.42 -6.17 -9.52
N THR A 322 -12.90 -7.14 -10.28
CA THR A 322 -13.33 -8.54 -10.20
C THR A 322 -13.10 -9.13 -8.80
N ALA A 323 -12.13 -8.62 -8.04
CA ALA A 323 -11.82 -9.11 -6.70
C ALA A 323 -12.96 -8.87 -5.70
N THR A 324 -13.79 -7.83 -5.89
CA THR A 324 -14.95 -7.58 -5.01
C THR A 324 -16.17 -8.45 -5.32
N LEU A 325 -16.15 -9.21 -6.43
CA LEU A 325 -17.20 -10.16 -6.81
C LEU A 325 -16.97 -11.57 -6.23
N LEU A 326 -15.82 -11.80 -5.60
CA LEU A 326 -15.41 -13.07 -5.01
C LEU A 326 -15.37 -12.95 -3.47
N PRO A 327 -16.03 -13.85 -2.71
CA PRO A 327 -15.92 -13.87 -1.25
C PRO A 327 -14.47 -14.07 -0.79
N GLY A 328 -13.87 -13.03 -0.19
CA GLY A 328 -12.46 -13.02 0.23
C GLY A 328 -11.47 -12.71 -0.90
N GLY A 329 -11.96 -12.36 -2.09
CA GLY A 329 -11.18 -12.13 -3.29
C GLY A 329 -10.14 -11.02 -3.14
N ARG A 330 -8.95 -11.26 -3.69
CA ARG A 330 -7.86 -10.28 -3.78
C ARG A 330 -7.16 -10.39 -5.13
N THR A 331 -6.55 -9.31 -5.61
CA THR A 331 -5.71 -9.40 -6.82
C THR A 331 -4.55 -10.37 -6.59
N ALA A 332 -4.21 -11.21 -7.57
CA ALA A 332 -3.11 -12.17 -7.44
C ALA A 332 -1.78 -11.47 -7.11
N HIS A 333 -1.54 -10.28 -7.69
CA HIS A 333 -0.42 -9.40 -7.35
C HIS A 333 -0.38 -9.04 -5.85
N SER A 334 -1.49 -8.59 -5.25
CA SER A 334 -1.54 -8.19 -3.84
C SER A 334 -1.54 -9.38 -2.87
N ARG A 335 -2.16 -10.51 -3.24
CA ARG A 335 -2.17 -11.75 -2.44
C ARG A 335 -0.81 -12.42 -2.43
N PHE A 336 -0.22 -12.70 -3.60
CA PHE A 336 1.01 -13.46 -3.73
C PHE A 336 2.29 -12.62 -3.79
N LYS A 337 2.22 -11.28 -3.77
CA LYS A 337 3.41 -10.40 -3.85
C LYS A 337 4.22 -10.59 -5.13
N ILE A 338 3.51 -10.77 -6.25
CA ILE A 338 4.08 -10.88 -7.59
C ILE A 338 4.80 -9.55 -7.92
N PRO A 339 6.03 -9.56 -8.48
CA PRO A 339 6.70 -8.35 -8.93
C PRO A 339 5.89 -7.60 -9.99
N LEU A 340 5.93 -6.26 -9.96
CA LEU A 340 5.23 -5.42 -10.95
C LEU A 340 5.77 -5.57 -12.38
N MET A 341 7.04 -5.95 -12.51
CA MET A 341 7.70 -6.30 -13.76
C MET A 341 8.25 -7.73 -13.63
N PRO A 342 7.41 -8.77 -13.82
CA PRO A 342 7.85 -10.16 -13.71
C PRO A 342 8.62 -10.58 -14.96
N THR A 343 9.62 -11.44 -14.78
CA THR A 343 10.50 -11.99 -15.82
C THR A 343 10.55 -13.52 -15.71
N ALA A 344 11.13 -14.20 -16.69
CA ALA A 344 11.29 -15.66 -16.65
C ALA A 344 11.99 -16.18 -15.38
N ASN A 345 12.87 -15.39 -14.75
CA ASN A 345 13.60 -15.75 -13.53
C ASN A 345 13.04 -15.10 -12.25
N SER A 346 11.89 -14.44 -12.33
CA SER A 346 11.26 -13.82 -11.16
C SER A 346 10.66 -14.85 -10.21
N PHE A 347 10.71 -14.52 -8.92
CA PHE A 347 9.97 -15.16 -7.83
C PHE A 347 9.05 -14.12 -7.20
N CYS A 348 8.01 -14.60 -6.52
CA CYS A 348 7.15 -13.76 -5.71
C CYS A 348 7.83 -13.38 -4.39
N LYS A 349 7.59 -12.16 -3.90
CA LYS A 349 8.22 -11.64 -2.67
C LYS A 349 7.48 -12.15 -1.42
N ILE A 350 7.57 -13.46 -1.17
CA ILE A 350 6.97 -14.15 -0.03
C ILE A 350 8.08 -14.76 0.84
N ASP A 351 8.22 -14.29 2.07
CA ASP A 351 9.14 -14.88 3.04
C ASP A 351 8.60 -16.21 3.56
N LYS A 352 9.43 -17.27 3.53
CA LYS A 352 9.02 -18.65 3.87
C LYS A 352 8.53 -18.84 5.32
N GLN A 353 8.87 -17.90 6.19
CA GLN A 353 8.54 -17.89 7.62
C GLN A 353 7.27 -17.09 7.94
N TYR A 354 6.63 -16.43 6.96
CA TYR A 354 5.46 -15.57 7.18
C TYR A 354 4.13 -16.31 6.98
N ASP A 355 3.06 -15.78 7.59
CA ASP A 355 1.66 -16.21 7.52
C ASP A 355 1.18 -16.58 6.10
N LEU A 356 1.70 -15.90 5.07
CA LEU A 356 1.34 -16.13 3.67
C LEU A 356 1.86 -17.48 3.15
N ALA A 357 3.08 -17.87 3.53
CA ALA A 357 3.64 -19.16 3.16
C ALA A 357 2.89 -20.29 3.88
N GLU A 358 2.48 -20.08 5.13
CA GLU A 358 1.67 -21.05 5.88
C GLU A 358 0.23 -21.17 5.34
N LEU A 359 -0.40 -20.06 4.96
CA LEU A 359 -1.67 -20.07 4.23
C LEU A 359 -1.56 -20.84 2.91
N ILE A 360 -0.48 -20.65 2.15
CA ILE A 360 -0.23 -21.40 0.91
C ILE A 360 -0.04 -22.90 1.20
N ARG A 361 0.63 -23.27 2.30
CA ARG A 361 0.74 -24.69 2.71
C ARG A 361 -0.61 -25.32 2.99
N ARG A 362 -1.49 -24.64 3.73
CA ARG A 362 -2.82 -25.17 4.12
C ARG A 362 -3.88 -25.07 3.03
N ALA A 363 -3.75 -24.15 2.07
CA ALA A 363 -4.67 -24.06 0.93
C ALA A 363 -4.61 -25.31 0.06
N ILE A 364 -5.74 -25.93 -0.24
CA ILE A 364 -5.81 -27.08 -1.15
C ILE A 364 -5.84 -26.64 -2.63
N ALA A 365 -6.52 -25.51 -2.90
CA ALA A 365 -6.70 -24.99 -4.24
C ALA A 365 -6.57 -23.46 -4.29
N ILE A 366 -6.25 -22.94 -5.48
CA ILE A 366 -6.20 -21.51 -5.80
C ILE A 366 -7.17 -21.26 -6.95
N ILE A 367 -8.08 -20.30 -6.81
CA ILE A 367 -8.87 -19.77 -7.93
C ILE A 367 -8.16 -18.53 -8.46
N TRP A 368 -8.00 -18.41 -9.77
CA TRP A 368 -7.49 -17.21 -10.44
C TRP A 368 -8.40 -16.84 -11.61
N ASP A 369 -9.31 -15.89 -11.37
CA ASP A 369 -10.25 -15.38 -12.38
C ASP A 369 -9.66 -14.25 -13.23
N GLU A 370 -10.13 -14.14 -14.47
CA GLU A 370 -9.51 -13.35 -15.56
C GLU A 370 -8.01 -13.61 -15.72
N ALA A 371 -7.62 -14.89 -15.64
CA ALA A 371 -6.26 -15.37 -15.87
C ALA A 371 -5.67 -15.01 -17.25
N PRO A 372 -6.43 -15.01 -18.38
CA PRO A 372 -5.90 -14.59 -19.69
C PRO A 372 -5.31 -13.18 -19.75
N MET A 373 -5.78 -12.26 -18.89
CA MET A 373 -5.29 -10.88 -18.83
C MET A 373 -3.92 -10.75 -18.13
N ALA A 374 -3.45 -11.79 -17.45
CA ALA A 374 -2.17 -11.75 -16.72
C ALA A 374 -1.01 -12.28 -17.58
N ASN A 375 0.13 -11.61 -17.48
CA ASN A 375 1.37 -11.98 -18.15
C ASN A 375 1.86 -13.34 -17.63
N ARG A 376 2.30 -14.24 -18.53
CA ARG A 376 2.81 -15.59 -18.20
C ARG A 376 3.84 -15.60 -17.06
N TYR A 377 4.72 -14.60 -17.00
CA TYR A 377 5.76 -14.53 -15.98
C TYR A 377 5.20 -14.31 -14.57
N ALA A 378 3.98 -13.77 -14.43
CA ALA A 378 3.28 -13.70 -13.15
C ALA A 378 2.92 -15.12 -12.64
N PHE A 379 2.34 -15.95 -13.51
CA PHE A 379 2.04 -17.35 -13.19
C PHE A 379 3.30 -18.18 -12.96
N GLU A 380 4.33 -18.00 -13.77
CA GLU A 380 5.60 -18.71 -13.61
C GLU A 380 6.33 -18.31 -12.32
N SER A 381 6.26 -17.03 -11.92
CA SER A 381 6.75 -16.56 -10.62
C SER A 381 5.98 -17.21 -9.46
N VAL A 382 4.65 -17.33 -9.56
CA VAL A 382 3.82 -17.99 -8.56
C VAL A 382 4.13 -19.50 -8.50
N ASN A 383 4.21 -20.17 -9.66
CA ASN A 383 4.57 -21.58 -9.77
C ASN A 383 5.90 -21.89 -9.05
N LYS A 384 6.98 -21.16 -9.41
CA LYS A 384 8.31 -21.34 -8.81
C LYS A 384 8.31 -21.08 -7.31
N THR A 385 7.59 -20.05 -6.85
CA THR A 385 7.50 -19.72 -5.41
C THR A 385 6.70 -20.78 -4.65
N PHE A 386 5.64 -21.33 -5.25
CA PHE A 386 4.84 -22.39 -4.63
C PHE A 386 5.64 -23.70 -4.53
N GLN A 387 6.39 -24.06 -5.57
CA GLN A 387 7.30 -25.20 -5.54
C GLN A 387 8.32 -25.07 -4.38
N ASP A 388 8.87 -23.88 -4.20
CA ASP A 388 9.87 -23.55 -3.17
C ASP A 388 9.30 -23.40 -1.74
N ILE A 389 8.04 -22.98 -1.58
CA ILE A 389 7.31 -22.95 -0.30
C ILE A 389 6.86 -24.36 0.13
N MET A 390 6.42 -25.18 -0.82
CA MET A 390 5.94 -26.55 -0.61
C MET A 390 7.06 -27.60 -0.56
N LYS A 391 8.28 -27.26 -1.02
CA LYS A 391 9.37 -28.20 -1.30
C LYS A 391 8.95 -29.34 -2.26
N ASN A 392 8.14 -29.01 -3.25
CA ASN A 392 7.54 -29.97 -4.19
C ASN A 392 7.70 -29.48 -5.62
N ASN A 393 8.32 -30.28 -6.49
CA ASN A 393 8.63 -29.90 -7.87
C ASN A 393 7.45 -30.04 -8.85
N LEU A 394 6.30 -30.57 -8.42
CA LEU A 394 5.06 -30.56 -9.21
C LEU A 394 4.62 -29.12 -9.53
N SER A 395 3.81 -28.95 -10.57
CA SER A 395 3.23 -27.65 -10.95
C SER A 395 2.54 -26.99 -9.73
N PHE A 396 2.83 -25.72 -9.52
CA PHE A 396 2.34 -24.92 -8.38
C PHE A 396 2.53 -25.61 -7.01
N GLY A 397 3.62 -26.35 -6.82
CA GLY A 397 3.92 -27.05 -5.56
C GLY A 397 2.96 -28.20 -5.24
N GLY A 398 2.25 -28.72 -6.24
CA GLY A 398 1.24 -29.77 -6.09
C GLY A 398 -0.18 -29.27 -5.79
N LYS A 399 -0.43 -27.96 -5.83
CA LYS A 399 -1.75 -27.38 -5.55
C LYS A 399 -2.72 -27.52 -6.71
N ILE A 400 -4.02 -27.63 -6.41
CA ILE A 400 -5.07 -27.52 -7.42
C ILE A 400 -5.14 -26.07 -7.89
N MET A 401 -4.98 -25.84 -9.20
CA MET A 401 -5.11 -24.50 -9.78
C MET A 401 -6.39 -24.43 -10.59
N ILE A 402 -7.29 -23.51 -10.25
CA ILE A 402 -8.52 -23.24 -10.99
C ILE A 402 -8.33 -21.90 -11.70
N LEU A 403 -7.69 -21.97 -12.87
CA LEU A 403 -7.52 -20.81 -13.75
C LEU A 403 -8.80 -20.61 -14.54
N ALA A 404 -9.22 -19.36 -14.75
CA ALA A 404 -10.46 -19.10 -15.45
C ALA A 404 -10.46 -17.71 -16.11
N GLY A 405 -11.35 -17.51 -17.08
CA GLY A 405 -11.52 -16.23 -17.76
C GLY A 405 -12.09 -16.41 -19.16
N ASP A 406 -11.69 -15.53 -20.07
CA ASP A 406 -12.08 -15.57 -21.47
C ASP A 406 -10.95 -15.09 -22.39
N PHE A 407 -10.39 -15.99 -23.21
CA PHE A 407 -9.34 -15.63 -24.18
C PHE A 407 -9.84 -14.71 -25.31
N ARG A 408 -11.16 -14.50 -25.46
CA ARG A 408 -11.76 -13.55 -26.42
C ARG A 408 -11.82 -12.11 -25.87
N GLN A 409 -11.40 -11.88 -24.62
CA GLN A 409 -11.30 -10.53 -24.03
C GLN A 409 -9.93 -9.87 -24.33
N VAL A 410 -9.18 -9.47 -23.31
CA VAL A 410 -8.00 -8.59 -23.42
C VAL A 410 -6.71 -9.39 -23.20
N LEU A 411 -5.75 -9.23 -24.11
CA LEU A 411 -4.39 -9.78 -23.96
C LEU A 411 -3.64 -9.13 -22.78
N PRO A 412 -2.57 -9.75 -22.25
CA PRO A 412 -1.79 -9.13 -21.18
C PRO A 412 -1.15 -7.81 -21.60
N VAL A 413 -1.21 -6.82 -20.71
CA VAL A 413 -0.68 -5.48 -20.96
C VAL A 413 0.85 -5.49 -20.93
N VAL A 414 1.48 -5.27 -22.09
CA VAL A 414 2.92 -5.04 -22.22
C VAL A 414 3.15 -3.56 -22.56
N LYS A 415 3.66 -2.78 -21.61
CA LYS A 415 3.81 -1.31 -21.76
C LYS A 415 4.80 -0.98 -22.88
N GLY A 416 4.29 -0.45 -24.00
CA GLY A 416 5.08 -0.13 -25.19
C GLY A 416 5.45 -1.34 -26.06
N GLY A 417 4.95 -2.54 -25.73
CA GLY A 417 5.24 -3.77 -26.47
C GLY A 417 4.33 -3.95 -27.68
N SER A 418 4.90 -4.51 -28.75
CA SER A 418 4.21 -4.92 -29.96
C SER A 418 3.16 -6.01 -29.69
N LEU A 419 2.28 -6.24 -30.68
CA LEU A 419 1.32 -7.36 -30.62
C LEU A 419 2.03 -8.72 -30.48
N SER A 420 3.21 -8.89 -31.09
CA SER A 420 4.01 -10.11 -30.97
C SER A 420 4.48 -10.34 -29.52
N GLU A 421 4.91 -9.28 -28.83
CA GLU A 421 5.33 -9.36 -27.42
C GLU A 421 4.14 -9.59 -26.49
N GLN A 422 2.98 -8.96 -26.77
CA GLN A 422 1.74 -9.22 -26.04
C GLN A 422 1.33 -10.69 -26.16
N VAL A 423 1.31 -11.25 -27.38
CA VAL A 423 0.99 -12.67 -27.63
C VAL A 423 2.06 -13.61 -27.05
N ALA A 424 3.35 -13.24 -27.07
CA ALA A 424 4.41 -14.00 -26.41
C ALA A 424 4.31 -13.97 -24.88
N SER A 425 3.66 -12.95 -24.32
CA SER A 425 3.38 -12.81 -22.89
C SER A 425 2.09 -13.51 -22.42
N SER A 426 1.25 -14.00 -23.34
CA SER A 426 -0.01 -14.69 -23.03
C SER A 426 0.18 -15.92 -22.16
N LEU A 427 -0.80 -16.19 -21.30
CA LEU A 427 -0.90 -17.41 -20.48
C LEU A 427 -0.71 -18.71 -21.30
N SER A 428 -1.21 -18.74 -22.54
CA SER A 428 -1.06 -19.84 -23.50
C SER A 428 0.37 -20.06 -24.03
N LYS A 429 1.33 -19.21 -23.63
CA LYS A 429 2.77 -19.33 -23.89
C LYS A 429 3.58 -19.55 -22.60
N SER A 430 2.93 -19.84 -21.47
CA SER A 430 3.60 -20.22 -20.23
C SER A 430 4.11 -21.67 -20.27
N THR A 431 5.19 -21.94 -19.54
CA THR A 431 5.85 -23.26 -19.49
C THR A 431 4.92 -24.42 -19.10
N PHE A 432 3.94 -24.19 -18.22
CA PHE A 432 2.97 -25.21 -17.80
C PHE A 432 1.79 -25.36 -18.78
N TRP A 433 1.56 -24.42 -19.71
CA TRP A 433 0.38 -24.45 -20.58
C TRP A 433 0.38 -25.62 -21.59
N ASN A 434 1.56 -26.09 -22.00
CA ASN A 434 1.66 -27.28 -22.87
C ASN A 434 1.09 -28.54 -22.20
N VAL A 435 1.03 -28.60 -20.87
CA VAL A 435 0.37 -29.69 -20.13
C VAL A 435 -1.17 -29.54 -20.16
N VAL A 436 -1.66 -28.30 -20.29
CA VAL A 436 -3.09 -27.94 -20.37
C VAL A 436 -3.73 -28.38 -21.68
N ASN A 437 -3.11 -28.04 -22.81
CA ASN A 437 -3.65 -28.39 -24.13
C ASN A 437 -3.66 -29.91 -24.40
N ASN A 438 -2.81 -30.68 -23.73
CA ASN A 438 -2.60 -32.10 -24.02
C ASN A 438 -3.54 -33.05 -23.26
N HIS A 439 -4.53 -32.54 -22.51
CA HIS A 439 -5.53 -33.34 -21.77
C HIS A 439 -4.93 -34.48 -20.90
N THR A 440 -3.73 -34.27 -20.36
CA THR A 440 -3.04 -35.26 -19.51
C THR A 440 -3.78 -35.45 -18.18
N SER A 441 -3.52 -36.55 -17.47
CA SER A 441 -4.15 -36.84 -16.16
C SER A 441 -3.97 -35.74 -15.10
N SER A 442 -3.01 -34.84 -15.30
CA SER A 442 -2.71 -33.69 -14.43
C SER A 442 -3.42 -32.38 -14.83
N THR A 443 -4.21 -32.34 -15.91
CA THR A 443 -4.85 -31.08 -16.35
C THR A 443 -6.17 -31.28 -17.10
N LYS A 444 -7.16 -30.41 -16.84
CA LYS A 444 -8.50 -30.44 -17.45
C LYS A 444 -8.92 -29.06 -18.00
N TYR A 445 -9.16 -28.97 -19.30
CA TYR A 445 -9.83 -27.81 -19.92
C TYR A 445 -11.35 -28.02 -19.87
N VAL A 446 -12.11 -27.02 -19.45
CA VAL A 446 -13.58 -27.10 -19.32
C VAL A 446 -14.21 -25.86 -19.95
N VAL A 447 -15.18 -26.07 -20.85
CA VAL A 447 -15.92 -25.00 -21.53
C VAL A 447 -17.29 -24.84 -20.90
N ILE A 448 -17.61 -23.61 -20.47
CA ILE A 448 -18.93 -23.22 -19.98
C ILE A 448 -19.56 -22.30 -21.03
N PRO A 449 -20.53 -22.78 -21.83
CA PRO A 449 -21.30 -21.94 -22.75
C PRO A 449 -22.12 -20.89 -21.98
N ARG A 450 -22.71 -19.92 -22.68
CA ARG A 450 -23.64 -18.94 -22.08
C ARG A 450 -24.84 -19.65 -21.46
#